data_AF-A0A496RZF1-F1
#
_entry.id   AF-A0A496RZF1-F1
#
_cell.length_a   1.000
_cell.length_b   1.000
_cell.length_c   1.000
_cell.angle_alpha   90.00
_cell.angle_beta   90.00
_cell.angle_gamma   90.00
#
_symmetry.space_group_name_H-M   'P 1'
#
loop_
_entity.id
_entity.type
_entity.pdbx_description
1 polymer ?
#
loop_
_entity_poly.entity_id
_entity_poly.type
_entity_poly.pdbx_seq_one_letter_code
_entity_poly.pdbx_strand_id
1 'polypeptide(L)'
;MKSFDLKEAIRKKRIIPFSDGPKVAPKEIATARDDLKDAKDVLALGKTKLATVSAYYAIFHATRALLYIKEYREKSHIQLAFALKALYVDKGLLPQE
;
A
#
# COMPACT_ATOMS: atom_id res chain seq x y z
N MET A 1 -13.22 8.73 14.52
CA MET A 1 -12.57 7.51 14.01
C MET A 1 -11.45 7.14 14.98
N LYS A 2 -11.40 5.93 15.54
CA LYS A 2 -10.33 5.56 16.50
C LYS A 2 -8.96 5.74 15.81
N SER A 3 -8.03 6.41 16.50
CA SER A 3 -6.62 6.48 16.10
C SER A 3 -6.10 5.05 15.91
N PHE A 4 -5.45 4.78 14.77
CA PHE A 4 -4.81 3.49 14.55
C PHE A 4 -3.55 3.39 15.40
N ASP A 5 -3.53 2.41 16.30
CA ASP A 5 -2.36 2.09 17.11
C ASP A 5 -1.59 0.93 16.46
N LEU A 6 -0.40 1.24 15.95
CA LEU A 6 0.50 0.27 15.34
C LEU A 6 0.93 -0.82 16.34
N LYS A 7 1.15 -0.48 17.61
CA LYS A 7 1.55 -1.47 18.64
C LYS A 7 0.42 -2.49 18.85
N GLU A 8 -0.81 -2.00 18.90
CA GLU A 8 -1.99 -2.87 18.99
C GLU A 8 -2.18 -3.72 17.74
N ALA A 9 -1.95 -3.16 16.55
CA ALA A 9 -2.02 -3.89 15.29
C ALA A 9 -0.97 -5.02 15.22
N ILE A 10 0.25 -4.78 15.70
CA ILE A 10 1.29 -5.81 15.82
C ILE A 10 0.92 -6.86 16.86
N ARG A 11 0.44 -6.44 18.05
CA ARG A 11 -0.01 -7.36 19.11
C ARG A 11 -1.12 -8.30 18.62
N LYS A 12 -2.07 -7.77 17.86
CA LYS A 12 -3.17 -8.54 17.23
C LYS A 12 -2.76 -9.25 15.94
N LYS A 13 -1.48 -9.20 15.56
CA LYS A 13 -0.92 -9.76 14.32
C LYS A 13 -1.66 -9.32 13.06
N ARG A 14 -2.20 -8.10 13.04
CA ARG A 14 -2.85 -7.48 11.87
C ARG A 14 -1.82 -6.84 10.93
N ILE A 15 -0.73 -6.36 11.53
CA ILE A 15 0.56 -6.07 10.90
C ILE A 15 1.57 -7.05 11.51
N ILE A 16 2.49 -7.57 10.71
CA ILE A 16 3.55 -8.49 11.16
C ILE A 16 4.93 -7.92 10.86
N PRO A 17 5.95 -8.18 11.69
CA PRO A 17 7.34 -7.92 11.33
C PRO A 17 7.72 -8.68 10.06
N PHE A 18 8.49 -8.03 9.19
CA PHE A 18 8.90 -8.55 7.90
C PHE A 18 10.26 -7.96 7.50
N SER A 19 11.33 -8.47 8.11
CA SER A 19 12.71 -8.00 7.92
C SER A 19 13.23 -8.15 6.48
N ASP A 20 12.71 -9.12 5.73
CA ASP A 20 13.04 -9.25 4.29
C ASP A 20 12.26 -8.27 3.40
N GLY A 21 11.34 -7.48 3.96
CA GLY A 21 10.54 -6.48 3.27
C GLY A 21 11.37 -5.57 2.35
N PRO A 22 12.43 -4.90 2.84
CA PRO A 22 13.23 -4.00 2.01
C PRO A 22 13.84 -4.67 0.78
N LYS A 23 14.14 -5.98 0.84
CA LYS A 23 14.70 -6.74 -0.30
C LYS A 23 13.67 -6.96 -1.41
N VAL A 24 12.38 -7.06 -1.07
CA VAL A 24 11.30 -7.31 -2.03
C VAL A 24 10.52 -6.05 -2.42
N ALA A 25 10.70 -4.94 -1.69
CA ALA A 25 10.08 -3.65 -2.00
C ALA A 25 10.33 -3.15 -3.44
N PRO A 26 11.52 -3.31 -4.05
CA PRO A 26 11.72 -2.93 -5.45
C PRO A 26 10.80 -3.68 -6.42
N LYS A 27 10.53 -4.96 -6.15
CA LYS A 27 9.62 -5.78 -6.96
C LYS A 27 8.18 -5.28 -6.82
N GLU A 28 7.75 -4.92 -5.61
CA GLU A 28 6.43 -4.32 -5.38
C GLU A 28 6.25 -2.99 -6.13
N ILE A 29 7.29 -2.14 -6.15
CA ILE A 29 7.27 -0.90 -6.94
C ILE A 29 7.20 -1.18 -8.44
N ALA A 30 7.91 -2.21 -8.93
CA ALA A 30 7.83 -2.60 -10.34
C ALA A 30 6.39 -3.02 -10.71
N THR A 31 5.78 -3.91 -9.91
CA THR A 31 4.37 -4.31 -10.11
C THR A 31 3.42 -3.13 -10.06
N ALA A 32 3.60 -2.19 -9.12
CA ALA A 32 2.77 -0.98 -9.04
C ALA A 32 2.85 -0.12 -10.31
N ARG A 33 4.01 -0.07 -10.97
CA ARG A 33 4.19 0.65 -12.24
C ARG A 33 3.49 -0.04 -13.39
N ASP A 34 3.56 -1.38 -13.45
CA ASP A 34 2.87 -2.18 -14.45
C ASP A 34 1.35 -2.03 -14.31
N ASP A 35 0.81 -2.14 -13.08
CA ASP A 35 -0.61 -1.91 -12.79
C ASP A 35 -1.08 -0.50 -13.20
N LEU A 36 -0.25 0.51 -12.95
CA LEU A 36 -0.56 1.89 -13.34
C LEU A 36 -0.56 2.06 -14.86
N LYS A 37 0.36 1.39 -15.57
CA LYS A 37 0.39 1.39 -17.03
C LYS A 37 -0.89 0.74 -17.57
N ASP A 38 -1.24 -0.44 -17.06
CA ASP A 38 -2.46 -1.15 -17.47
C ASP A 38 -3.71 -0.31 -17.18
N ALA A 39 -3.77 0.36 -16.03
CA ALA A 39 -4.87 1.26 -15.69
C ALA A 39 -5.04 2.38 -16.72
N LYS A 40 -3.94 2.97 -17.19
CA LYS A 40 -3.95 4.02 -18.22
C LYS A 40 -4.37 3.47 -19.58
N ASP A 41 -3.85 2.30 -19.96
CA ASP A 41 -4.13 1.68 -21.25
C ASP A 41 -5.62 1.32 -21.37
N VAL A 42 -6.20 0.68 -20.35
CA VAL A 42 -7.63 0.33 -20.37
C VAL A 42 -8.55 1.54 -20.20
N LEU A 43 -8.08 2.60 -19.52
CA LEU A 43 -8.80 3.87 -19.46
C LEU A 43 -8.90 4.53 -20.83
N ALA A 44 -7.80 4.53 -21.61
CA ALA A 44 -7.78 5.05 -22.97
C ALA A 44 -8.75 4.31 -23.90
N LEU A 45 -9.06 3.04 -23.60
CA LEU A 45 -10.08 2.23 -24.29
C LEU A 45 -11.52 2.45 -23.77
N GLY A 46 -11.73 3.43 -22.88
CA GLY A 46 -13.03 3.75 -22.29
C GLY A 46 -13.52 2.72 -21.26
N LYS A 47 -12.66 1.78 -20.81
CA LYS A 47 -13.04 0.72 -19.86
C LYS A 47 -12.84 1.19 -18.41
N THR A 48 -13.63 2.17 -17.99
CA THR A 48 -13.50 2.86 -16.69
C THR A 48 -13.51 1.92 -15.49
N LYS A 49 -14.42 0.94 -15.43
CA LYS A 49 -14.47 -0.04 -14.32
C LYS A 49 -13.16 -0.81 -14.17
N LEU A 50 -12.58 -1.27 -15.29
CA LEU A 50 -11.29 -1.98 -15.29
C LEU A 50 -10.16 -1.04 -14.89
N ALA A 51 -10.15 0.19 -15.42
CA ALA A 51 -9.16 1.20 -15.07
C ALA A 51 -9.13 1.47 -13.56
N THR A 52 -10.30 1.59 -12.92
CA THR A 52 -10.40 1.79 -11.48
C THR A 52 -9.81 0.62 -10.69
N VAL A 53 -10.08 -0.62 -11.11
CA VAL A 53 -9.53 -1.82 -10.46
C VAL A 53 -8.00 -1.88 -10.59
N SER A 54 -7.46 -1.63 -11.79
CA SER A 54 -6.01 -1.62 -12.01
C SER A 54 -5.31 -0.48 -11.24
N ALA A 55 -5.89 0.72 -11.24
CA ALA A 55 -5.36 1.85 -10.47
C ALA A 55 -5.36 1.58 -8.96
N TYR A 56 -6.39 0.89 -8.46
CA TYR A 56 -6.43 0.46 -7.06
C TYR A 56 -5.28 -0.49 -6.72
N TYR A 57 -4.98 -1.47 -7.58
CA TYR A 57 -3.85 -2.37 -7.39
C TYR A 57 -2.51 -1.63 -7.45
N ALA A 58 -2.35 -0.67 -8.36
CA ALA A 58 -1.15 0.17 -8.40
C ALA A 58 -0.91 0.88 -7.04
N ILE A 59 -1.96 1.48 -6.46
CA ILE A 59 -1.89 2.13 -5.14
C ILE A 59 -1.57 1.10 -4.05
N PHE A 60 -2.22 -0.07 -4.09
CA PHE A 60 -1.99 -1.15 -3.13
C PHE A 60 -0.51 -1.59 -3.13
N HIS A 61 0.05 -1.91 -4.29
CA HIS A 61 1.43 -2.35 -4.45
C HIS A 61 2.43 -1.26 -4.06
N ALA A 62 2.19 0.00 -4.45
CA ALA A 62 3.03 1.13 -4.03
C ALA A 62 3.02 1.33 -2.51
N THR A 63 1.84 1.27 -1.90
CA THR A 63 1.68 1.41 -0.44
C THR A 63 2.33 0.25 0.32
N ARG A 64 2.22 -0.95 -0.22
CA ARG A 64 2.82 -2.16 0.37
C ARG A 64 4.34 -2.10 0.35
N ALA A 65 4.94 -1.58 -0.73
CA ALA A 65 6.38 -1.33 -0.77
C ALA A 65 6.84 -0.39 0.37
N LEU A 66 6.07 0.65 0.69
CA LEU A 66 6.36 1.56 1.79
C LEU A 66 6.30 0.86 3.16
N LEU A 67 5.36 -0.07 3.36
CA LEU A 67 5.32 -0.89 4.57
C LEU A 67 6.52 -1.84 4.66
N TYR A 68 6.87 -2.46 3.54
CA TYR A 68 8.00 -3.38 3.45
C TYR A 68 9.33 -2.70 3.77
N ILE A 69 9.54 -1.45 3.32
CA ILE A 69 10.72 -0.64 3.67
C ILE A 69 10.81 -0.37 5.19
N LYS A 70 9.67 -0.35 5.89
CA LYS A 70 9.62 -0.23 7.36
C LYS A 70 9.66 -1.60 8.06
N GLU A 71 9.99 -2.66 7.33
CA GLU A 71 10.07 -4.03 7.83
C GLU A 71 8.74 -4.53 8.41
N TYR A 72 7.61 -4.13 7.81
CA TYR A 72 6.27 -4.56 8.18
C TYR A 72 5.51 -5.13 7.00
N ARG A 73 4.55 -6.02 7.29
CA ARG A 73 3.63 -6.57 6.30
C ARG A 73 2.20 -6.58 6.84
N GLU A 74 1.27 -6.20 5.99
CA GLU A 74 -0.17 -6.21 6.24
C GLU A 74 -0.79 -7.62 6.14
N LYS A 75 -1.94 -7.82 6.80
CA LYS A 75 -2.80 -9.01 6.58
C LYS A 75 -4.08 -8.75 5.79
N SER A 76 -4.40 -7.49 5.51
CA SER A 76 -5.58 -7.12 4.72
C SER A 76 -5.44 -5.69 4.20
N HIS A 77 -6.23 -5.34 3.20
CA HIS A 77 -6.19 -4.03 2.56
C HIS A 77 -6.49 -2.90 3.55
N ILE A 78 -7.43 -3.12 4.48
CA ILE A 78 -7.75 -2.11 5.50
C ILE A 78 -6.59 -1.87 6.47
N GLN A 79 -5.80 -2.92 6.79
CA GLN A 79 -4.63 -2.76 7.65
C GLN A 79 -3.50 -2.02 6.93
N LEU A 80 -3.35 -2.23 5.61
CA LEU A 80 -2.43 -1.47 4.80
C LEU A 80 -2.72 0.03 4.84
N ALA A 81 -3.99 0.40 4.63
CA ALA A 81 -4.42 1.80 4.66
C ALA A 81 -4.16 2.46 6.02
N PHE A 82 -4.51 1.78 7.12
CA PHE A 82 -4.27 2.33 8.45
C PHE A 82 -2.78 2.41 8.80
N ALA A 83 -1.99 1.42 8.39
CA ALA A 83 -0.55 1.45 8.61
C ALA A 83 0.13 2.55 7.79
N LEU A 84 -0.27 2.77 6.53
CA LEU A 84 0.20 3.90 5.72
C LEU A 84 -0.08 5.23 6.42
N LYS A 85 -1.32 5.41 6.90
CA LYS A 85 -1.71 6.62 7.62
C LYS A 85 -0.81 6.86 8.84
N ALA A 86 -0.66 5.87 9.72
CA ALA A 86 0.10 6.05 10.95
C ALA A 86 1.63 6.13 10.75
N LEU A 87 2.17 5.45 9.73
CA LEU A 87 3.62 5.41 9.48
C LEU A 87 4.11 6.59 8.64
N TYR A 88 3.26 7.18 7.81
CA TYR A 88 3.65 8.20 6.84
C TYR A 88 2.81 9.48 6.94
N VAL A 89 1.48 9.40 6.82
CA VAL A 89 0.62 10.60 6.78
C VAL A 89 0.63 11.35 8.11
N ASP A 90 0.40 10.65 9.22
CA ASP A 90 0.38 11.24 10.58
C ASP A 90 1.77 11.77 11.00
N LYS A 91 2.82 11.38 10.28
CA LYS A 91 4.19 11.86 10.46
C LYS A 91 4.58 12.97 9.48
N GLY A 92 3.66 13.42 8.61
CA GLY A 92 3.91 14.44 7.59
C GLY A 92 4.84 14.00 6.45
N LEU A 93 5.06 12.69 6.28
CA LEU A 93 5.91 12.14 5.20
C LEU A 93 5.17 11.98 3.87
N LEU A 94 3.84 11.93 3.94
CA LEU A 94 2.95 11.96 2.79
C LEU A 94 1.86 13.01 3.05
N PRO A 95 1.38 13.69 2.00
CA PRO A 95 0.29 14.64 2.16
C PRO A 95 -0.99 13.92 2.61
N GLN A 96 -1.88 14.69 3.23
CA GLN A 96 -3.19 14.19 3.64
C GLN A 96 -4.17 14.12 2.46
N GLU A 97 -3.85 14.82 1.37
CA GLU A 97 -4.59 14.94 0.10
C GLU A 97 -3.62 15.02 -1.09
#